data_AF-R5BIM7-F1
#
_entry.id   AF-R5BIM7-F1
#
_cell.length_a   1.000
_cell.length_b   1.000
_cell.length_c   1.000
_cell.angle_alpha   90.00
_cell.angle_beta   90.00
_cell.angle_gamma   90.00
#
_symmetry.space_group_name_H-M   'P 1'
#
loop_
_entity.id
_entity.type
_entity.pdbx_description
1 polymer ?
#
loop_
_entity_poly.entity_id
_entity_poly.type
_entity_poly.pdbx_seq_one_letter_code
_entity_poly.pdbx_strand_id
1 'polypeptide(L)' 'MKRTFITNGKITYPQNGQALTAFTFINQQTGDMFNISTNDEAEANSIDYGQEVTIEVTPTNSPKVTPIISKGEE' A
#
# COMPACT_ATOMS: atom_id res chain seq x y z
N MET A 1 -7.73 -3.81 12.73
CA MET A 1 -8.59 -4.52 11.74
C MET A 1 -7.79 -4.72 10.48
N LYS A 2 -7.85 -5.91 9.85
CA LYS A 2 -7.18 -6.21 8.58
C LYS A 2 -8.19 -6.17 7.44
N ARG A 3 -7.87 -5.51 6.34
CA ARG A 3 -8.67 -5.51 5.12
C ARG A 3 -7.77 -5.64 3.90
N THR A 4 -8.25 -6.36 2.90
CA THR A 4 -7.56 -6.57 1.63
C THR A 4 -7.99 -5.51 0.62
N PHE A 5 -7.04 -4.96 -0.10
CA PHE A 5 -7.26 -3.93 -1.11
C PHE A 5 -6.39 -4.17 -2.33
N ILE A 6 -6.80 -3.63 -3.48
CA ILE A 6 -5.97 -3.64 -4.69
C ILE A 6 -5.24 -2.32 -4.83
N THR A 7 -3.96 -2.38 -5.15
CA THR A 7 -3.15 -1.21 -5.50
C THR A 7 -3.61 -0.67 -6.85
N ASN A 8 -4.22 0.50 -6.83
CA ASN A 8 -4.73 1.20 -8.01
C ASN A 8 -3.82 2.36 -8.46
N GLY A 9 -2.89 2.79 -7.62
CA GLY A 9 -1.93 3.82 -8.00
C GLY A 9 -0.70 3.81 -7.10
N LYS A 10 0.44 4.22 -7.67
CA LYS A 10 1.71 4.41 -6.97
C LYS A 10 2.36 5.67 -7.54
N ILE A 11 2.62 6.64 -6.69
CA ILE A 11 3.24 7.92 -7.07
C ILE A 11 4.35 8.21 -6.08
N THR A 12 5.57 8.37 -6.58
CA THR A 12 6.74 8.69 -5.75
C THR A 12 7.11 10.16 -5.93
N TYR A 13 7.07 10.90 -4.83
CA TYR A 13 7.46 12.30 -4.75
C TYR A 13 8.88 12.40 -4.17
N PRO A 14 9.87 12.88 -4.93
CA PRO A 14 11.20 13.13 -4.38
C PRO A 14 11.13 14.33 -3.40
N GLN A 15 11.68 14.16 -2.20
CA GLN A 15 11.73 15.18 -1.14
C GLN A 15 13.15 15.33 -0.60
N ASN A 16 13.91 16.29 -1.10
CA ASN A 16 15.20 16.78 -0.58
C ASN A 16 16.01 15.79 0.31
N GLY A 17 16.36 14.61 -0.23
CA GLY A 17 17.12 13.56 0.45
C GLY A 17 16.33 12.31 0.87
N GLN A 18 15.01 12.30 0.70
CA GLN A 18 14.10 11.17 0.91
C GLN A 18 13.09 11.08 -0.25
N ALA A 19 12.37 9.97 -0.32
CA ALA A 19 11.22 9.81 -1.21
C ALA A 19 9.94 9.61 -0.38
N LEU A 20 8.84 10.21 -0.82
CA LEU A 20 7.50 9.94 -0.29
C LEU A 20 6.72 9.20 -1.37
N THR A 21 6.44 7.92 -1.15
CA THR A 21 5.63 7.13 -2.07
C THR A 21 4.19 7.08 -1.56
N ALA A 22 3.27 7.65 -2.32
CA ALA A 22 1.84 7.57 -2.10
C ALA A 22 1.24 6.43 -2.93
N PHE A 23 0.50 5.56 -2.26
CA PHE A 23 -0.28 4.50 -2.86
C PHE A 23 -1.75 4.87 -2.81
N THR A 24 -2.47 4.56 -3.88
CA THR A 24 -3.92 4.59 -3.92
C THR A 24 -4.41 3.15 -3.94
N PHE A 25 -5.29 2.83 -3.00
CA PHE A 25 -5.89 1.52 -2.86
C PHE A 25 -7.39 1.61 -3.11
N ILE A 26 -7.94 0.57 -3.73
CA ILE A 26 -9.38 0.43 -3.94
C ILE A 26 -9.91 -0.79 -3.18
N ASN A 27 -11.00 -0.59 -2.47
CA ASN A 27 -11.80 -1.66 -1.88
C ASN A 27 -12.69 -2.25 -2.96
N GLN A 28 -12.42 -3.49 -3.39
CA GLN A 28 -13.25 -4.15 -4.40
C GLN A 28 -14.69 -4.43 -3.94
N GLN A 29 -14.94 -4.50 -2.64
CA GLN A 29 -16.28 -4.80 -2.11
C GLN A 29 -17.17 -3.56 -2.05
N THR A 30 -16.62 -2.41 -1.70
CA THR A 30 -17.41 -1.18 -1.50
C THR A 30 -17.17 -0.13 -2.60
N GLY A 31 -16.11 -0.26 -3.38
CA GLY A 31 -15.65 0.75 -4.33
C GLY A 31 -14.92 1.93 -3.69
N ASP A 32 -14.75 1.94 -2.36
CA ASP A 32 -14.06 3.01 -1.65
C ASP A 32 -12.58 3.04 -2.03
N MET A 33 -12.07 4.25 -2.28
CA MET A 33 -10.67 4.50 -2.52
C MET A 33 -10.05 5.26 -1.35
N PHE A 34 -8.82 4.93 -0.99
CA PHE A 34 -8.06 5.68 -0.01
C PHE A 34 -6.58 5.63 -0.34
N ASN A 35 -5.85 6.56 0.27
CA ASN A 35 -4.45 6.77 -0.01
C ASN A 35 -3.62 6.51 1.25
N ILE A 36 -2.49 5.82 1.11
CA ILE A 36 -1.48 5.70 2.17
C ILE A 36 -0.16 6.12 1.58
N SER A 37 0.61 6.91 2.32
CA SER A 37 1.96 7.28 1.93
C SER A 37 2.98 6.69 2.87
N THR A 38 4.08 6.19 2.32
CA THR A 38 5.25 5.72 3.08
C THR A 38 6.50 6.50 2.66
N ASN A 39 7.40 6.72 3.61
CA ASN A 39 8.75 7.20 3.35
C ASN A 39 9.78 6.05 3.38
N ASP A 40 9.32 4.82 3.60
CA ASP A 40 10.17 3.64 3.57
C ASP A 40 10.33 3.17 2.11
N GLU A 41 11.57 3.21 1.64
CA GLU A 41 11.89 2.85 0.25
C GLU A 41 11.73 1.35 0.00
N ALA A 42 11.94 0.49 1.00
CA ALA A 42 11.76 -0.95 0.87
C ALA A 42 10.28 -1.31 0.79
N GLU A 43 9.42 -0.68 1.61
CA GLU A 43 7.97 -0.80 1.50
C GLU A 43 7.47 -0.27 0.16
N ALA A 44 7.97 0.91 -0.26
CA ALA A 44 7.67 1.51 -1.55
C ALA A 44 7.98 0.56 -2.73
N ASN A 45 9.13 -0.11 -2.67
CA ASN A 45 9.58 -1.03 -3.72
C ASN A 45 8.90 -2.40 -3.69
N SER A 46 8.29 -2.79 -2.56
CA SER A 46 7.62 -4.09 -2.42
C SER A 46 6.16 -4.08 -2.88
N ILE A 47 5.58 -2.93 -3.18
CA ILE A 47 4.18 -2.77 -3.60
C ILE A 47 4.15 -2.20 -5.02
N ASP A 48 3.45 -2.89 -5.93
CA ASP A 48 3.27 -2.48 -7.31
C ASP A 48 1.80 -2.39 -7.71
N TYR A 49 1.53 -1.69 -8.81
CA TYR A 49 0.19 -1.56 -9.37
C TYR A 49 -0.44 -2.94 -9.64
N GLY A 50 -1.71 -3.09 -9.29
CA GLY A 50 -2.47 -4.32 -9.46
C GLY A 50 -2.22 -5.38 -8.38
N GLN A 51 -1.27 -5.17 -7.46
CA GLN A 51 -1.03 -6.11 -6.36
C GLN A 51 -2.12 -6.00 -5.30
N GLU A 52 -2.53 -7.15 -4.78
CA GLU A 52 -3.35 -7.24 -3.58
C GLU A 52 -2.49 -7.02 -2.34
N VAL A 53 -2.96 -6.14 -1.45
CA VAL A 53 -2.28 -5.84 -0.19
C VAL A 53 -3.24 -6.03 0.97
N THR A 54 -2.74 -6.47 2.11
CA THR A 54 -3.48 -6.44 3.38
C THR A 54 -3.03 -5.23 4.16
N ILE A 55 -3.97 -4.36 4.47
CA ILE A 55 -3.72 -3.21 5.33
C ILE A 55 -4.25 -3.50 6.71
N GLU A 56 -3.36 -3.42 7.69
CA GLU A 56 -3.71 -3.52 9.10
C GLU A 56 -3.82 -2.12 9.69
N VAL A 57 -5.04 -1.77 10.11
CA VAL A 57 -5.32 -0.53 10.84
C VAL A 57 -5.32 -0.85 12.33
N THR A 58 -4.33 -0.35 13.06
CA THR A 58 -4.26 -0.37 14.52
C THR A 58 -4.70 0.99 15.08
N PRO A 59 -5.43 1.02 16.22
CA PRO A 59 -5.80 2.28 16.88
C PRO A 59 -4.59 3.02 17.45
N THR A 60 -3.46 2.35 17.59
CA THR A 60 -2.18 2.90 18.05
C THR A 60 -1.29 3.18 16.83
N ASN A 61 -1.22 4.47 16.46
CA ASN A 61 -0.33 5.13 15.50
C ASN A 61 0.20 4.34 14.29
N SER A 62 -0.27 4.79 13.12
CA SER A 62 0.19 4.49 11.76
C SER A 62 -0.33 3.18 11.14
N PRO A 63 -1.10 3.25 10.03
CA PRO A 63 -1.52 2.06 9.30
C PRO A 63 -0.28 1.37 8.71
N LYS A 64 -0.18 0.05 8.87
CA LYS A 64 0.86 -0.77 8.21
C LYS A 64 0.29 -1.42 6.96
N VAL A 65 0.99 -1.26 5.85
CA VAL A 65 0.66 -1.92 4.59
C VAL A 65 1.57 -3.13 4.44
N THR A 66 0.97 -4.31 4.27
CA THR A 66 1.72 -5.53 3.98
C THR A 66 1.26 -6.05 2.63
N PRO A 67 2.16 -6.16 1.64
CA PRO A 67 1.81 -6.78 0.37
C PRO A 67 1.42 -8.24 0.58
N ILE A 68 0.30 -8.68 0.00
CA ILE A 68 0.00 -10.09 -0.11
C ILE A 68 0.83 -10.54 -1.30
N ILE A 69 2.01 -11.07 -1.02
CA ILE A 69 2.74 -11.81 -2.05
C ILE A 69 1.92 -13.08 -2.26
N SER A 70 0.96 -13.02 -3.18
CA SER A 70 0.34 -14.21 -3.76
C SER A 70 1.49 -14.93 -4.46
N LYS A 71 2.19 -15.74 -3.66
CA LYS A 71 3.17 -16.70 -4.14
C LYS A 71 2.36 -17.62 -5.03
N GLY A 72 2.34 -17.32 -6.33
CA GLY A 72 2.13 -18.34 -7.32
C GLY A 72 3.19 -19.38 -7.01
N GLU A 73 2.77 -20.46 -6.38
CA GLU A 73 3.46 -21.74 -6.55
C GLU A 73 3.46 -21.99 -8.05
N GLU A 74 4.62 -21.84 -8.66
CA GLU A 74 5.01 -22.57 -9.86
C GLU A 74 6.38 -23.19 -9.61
#